data_AF-A0A251N207-F1
#
_entry.id   AF-A0A251N207-F1
#
_cell.length_a   1.000
_cell.length_b   1.000
_cell.length_c   1.000
_cell.angle_alpha   90.00
_cell.angle_beta   90.00
_cell.angle_gamma   90.00
#
_symmetry.space_group_name_H-M   'P 1'
#
loop_
_entity.id
_entity.type
_entity.pdbx_description
1 polymer ?
#
loop_
_entity_poly.entity_id
_entity_poly.type
_entity_poly.pdbx_seq_one_letter_code
_entity_poly.pdbx_strand_id
1 'polypeptide(L)' 'MPLCPGAGKKSWPEVVGQSGEDAAAKIERENHNVRAIVILEGSATTLDRRCDRVWVWVN' A
#
# COMPACT_ATOMS: atom_id res chain seq x y z
N MET A 1 -6.62 -12.16 -18.09
CA MET A 1 -6.88 -11.11 -17.08
C MET A 1 -5.54 -10.58 -16.62
N PRO A 2 -5.03 -9.44 -17.11
CA PRO A 2 -3.70 -9.04 -16.72
C PRO A 2 -3.79 -8.43 -15.32
N LEU A 3 -3.48 -9.27 -14.32
CA LEU A 3 -3.01 -8.85 -13.02
C LEU A 3 -1.76 -7.98 -13.25
N CYS A 4 -1.99 -6.68 -13.43
CA CYS A 4 -1.06 -5.56 -13.35
C CYS A 4 0.37 -5.88 -13.85
N PRO A 5 0.69 -5.49 -15.11
CA PRO A 5 1.95 -5.82 -15.76
C PRO A 5 3.09 -5.10 -15.04
N GLY A 6 4.00 -5.86 -14.42
CA GLY A 6 5.06 -5.32 -13.57
C GLY A 6 4.92 -5.84 -12.15
N ALA A 7 5.21 -7.12 -11.95
CA ALA A 7 5.03 -7.85 -10.70
C ALA A 7 6.09 -7.44 -9.65
N GLY A 8 5.98 -6.21 -9.14
CA GLY A 8 6.56 -5.87 -7.84
C GLY A 8 5.82 -6.59 -6.72
N LYS A 9 6.37 -6.53 -5.52
CA LYS A 9 5.71 -7.05 -4.31
C LYS A 9 4.33 -6.39 -4.16
N LYS A 10 3.34 -7.17 -3.70
CA LYS A 10 1.92 -6.75 -3.64
C LYS A 10 1.36 -6.69 -2.22
N SER A 11 2.11 -7.22 -1.25
CA SER A 11 1.68 -7.36 0.13
C SER A 11 2.89 -7.17 1.02
N TRP A 12 2.72 -6.40 2.10
CA TRP A 12 3.75 -6.14 3.10
C TRP A 12 3.22 -6.47 4.50
N PRO A 13 3.02 -7.75 4.84
CA PRO A 13 2.60 -8.13 6.19
C PRO A 13 3.60 -7.71 7.27
N GLU A 14 4.88 -7.52 6.92
CA GLU A 14 5.94 -7.13 7.84
C GLU A 14 5.94 -5.65 8.25
N VAL A 15 5.13 -4.80 7.60
CA VAL A 15 4.95 -3.40 8.03
C VAL A 15 3.78 -3.20 8.97
N VAL A 16 3.00 -4.26 9.22
CA VAL A 16 1.93 -4.24 10.22
C VAL A 16 2.55 -4.03 11.60
N GLY A 17 2.15 -2.95 12.27
CA GLY A 17 2.71 -2.54 13.57
C GLY A 17 3.86 -1.53 13.51
N GLN A 18 4.31 -1.14 12.31
CA GLN A 18 5.21 0.01 12.13
C GLN A 18 4.41 1.32 12.02
N SER A 19 5.08 2.46 12.19
CA SER A 19 4.50 3.77 11.91
C SER A 19 4.01 3.83 10.46
N GLY A 20 2.88 4.47 10.20
CA GLY A 20 2.31 4.57 8.85
C GLY A 20 3.29 5.17 7.84
N GLU A 21 4.11 6.14 8.26
CA GLU A 21 5.15 6.78 7.43
C GLU A 21 6.27 5.80 7.07
N ASP A 22 6.78 5.02 8.04
CA ASP A 22 7.79 3.99 7.81
C ASP A 22 7.27 2.88 6.89
N ALA A 23 6.03 2.45 7.12
CA ALA A 23 5.34 1.48 6.29
C ALA A 23 5.18 1.99 4.85
N ALA A 24 4.75 3.23 4.68
CA ALA A 24 4.59 3.86 3.38
C ALA A 24 5.92 3.98 2.64
N ALA A 25 6.96 4.48 3.31
CA ALA A 25 8.29 4.61 2.74
C ALA A 25 8.88 3.26 2.31
N LYS A 26 8.65 2.19 3.09
CA LYS A 26 9.11 0.84 2.75
C LYS A 26 8.38 0.26 1.54
N ILE A 27 7.05 0.45 1.47
CA ILE A 27 6.24 -0.01 0.34
C ILE A 27 6.68 0.66 -0.96
N GLU A 28 6.82 2.00 -0.95
CA GLU A 28 7.23 2.75 -2.14
C GLU A 28 8.67 2.40 -2.55
N ARG A 29 9.57 2.17 -1.59
CA ARG A 29 10.95 1.74 -1.84
C ARG A 29 11.03 0.32 -2.44
N GLU A 30 10.20 -0.60 -1.99
CA GLU A 30 10.19 -1.98 -2.51
C GLU A 30 9.45 -2.10 -3.84
N ASN A 31 8.49 -1.22 -4.11
CA ASN A 31 7.74 -1.19 -5.36
C ASN A 31 7.47 0.25 -5.80
N HIS A 32 8.39 0.81 -6.60
CA HIS A 32 8.26 2.17 -7.15
C HIS A 32 7.04 2.38 -8.08
N ASN A 33 6.34 1.30 -8.46
CA ASN A 33 5.13 1.39 -9.27
C ASN A 33 3.86 1.61 -8.44
N VAL A 34 3.97 1.60 -7.11
CA VAL A 34 2.84 1.84 -6.21
C VAL A 34 3.08 3.06 -5.35
N ARG A 35 1.98 3.73 -5.01
CA ARG A 35 1.95 4.82 -4.04
C ARG A 35 1.31 4.32 -2.76
N ALA A 36 1.99 4.54 -1.64
CA ALA A 36 1.46 4.20 -0.33
C ALA A 36 0.69 5.40 0.23
N ILE A 37 -0.54 5.16 0.68
CA ILE A 37 -1.39 6.19 1.29
C ILE A 37 -1.73 5.76 2.70
N VAL A 38 -1.24 6.55 3.66
CA VAL A 38 -1.50 6.34 5.09
C VAL A 38 -2.87 6.92 5.43
N ILE A 39 -3.71 6.09 6.04
CA ILE A 39 -5.06 6.45 6.47
C ILE A 39 -5.36 5.84 7.83
N LEU A 40 -6.18 6.53 8.61
CA LEU A 40 -6.67 6.01 9.89
C LEU A 40 -7.67 4.88 9.66
N GLU A 41 -7.61 3.85 10.50
CA GLU A 41 -8.61 2.79 10.53
C GLU A 41 -10.03 3.38 10.64
N GLY A 42 -10.94 2.92 9.78
CA GLY A 42 -12.30 3.45 9.68
C GLY A 42 -12.47 4.65 8.73
N SER A 43 -11.40 5.17 8.13
CA SER A 43 -11.50 6.20 7.08
C SER A 43 -12.21 5.65 5.83
N ALA A 44 -13.11 6.46 5.25
CA ALA A 44 -13.75 6.12 3.99
C ALA A 44 -12.71 6.09 2.85
N THR A 45 -12.60 4.94 2.17
CA THR A 45 -11.72 4.77 1.01
C THR A 45 -12.52 4.52 -0.25
N THR A 46 -11.90 4.76 -1.40
CA THR A 46 -12.50 4.45 -2.68
C THR A 46 -12.41 2.95 -2.95
N LEU A 47 -13.50 2.35 -3.45
CA LEU A 47 -13.64 0.91 -3.71
C LEU A 47 -13.07 0.46 -5.08
N ASP A 48 -12.34 1.35 -5.76
CA ASP A 48 -11.72 1.05 -7.05
C ASP A 48 -10.48 0.16 -6.88
N ARG A 49 -10.39 -0.86 -7.75
CA ARG A 49 -9.25 -1.80 -7.77
C ARG A 49 -8.10 -1.20 -8.56
N ARG A 50 -7.18 -0.54 -7.86
CA ARG A 50 -5.96 0.05 -8.40
C ARG A 50 -4.72 -0.71 -7.97
N CYS A 51 -3.80 -0.92 -8.91
CA CYS A 51 -2.52 -1.59 -8.64
C CYS A 51 -1.38 -0.62 -8.37
N ASP A 52 -1.57 0.65 -8.66
CA ASP A 52 -0.66 1.75 -8.38
C ASP A 52 -0.87 2.35 -6.98
N ARG A 53 -1.75 1.76 -6.16
CA ARG A 53 -2.10 2.27 -4.83
C ARG A 53 -2.10 1.17 -3.78
N VAL A 54 -1.50 1.46 -2.64
CA VAL A 54 -1.52 0.64 -1.43
C VAL A 54 -2.04 1.46 -0.27
N TRP A 55 -3.05 0.95 0.42
CA TRP A 55 -3.59 1.57 1.64
C TRP A 55 -2.81 1.08 2.86
N VAL A 56 -2.30 2.00 3.65
CA VAL A 56 -1.63 1.74 4.92
C VAL A 56 -2.56 2.19 6.03
N TRP A 57 -3.18 1.22 6.70
CA TRP A 57 -4.09 1.46 7.80
C TRP A 57 -3.31 1.59 9.10
N VAL A 58 -3.53 2.69 9.81
CA VAL A 58 -2.96 2.95 11.15
C VAL A 58 -4.09 3.12 12.16
N ASN A 59 -3.88 2.64 13.39
CA ASN A 59 -4.80 2.76 14.52
C ASN A 59 -4.29 3.77 15.53
#